data_AF-A1T9A0-F1
#
_entry.id   AF-A1T9A0-F1
#
_cell.length_a   1.000
_cell.length_b   1.000
_cell.length_c   1.000
_cell.angle_alpha   90.00
_cell.angle_beta   90.00
_cell.angle_gamma   90.00
#
_symmetry.space_group_name_H-M   'P 1'
#
loop_
_entity.id
_entity.type
_entity.pdbx_description
1 polymer ?
#
loop_
_entity_poly.entity_id
_entity_poly.type
_entity_poly.pdbx_seq_one_letter_code
_entity_poly.pdbx_strand_id
1 'polypeptide(L)'
;MTTFVIDAQVAIDLAVGGASIPPEHSLAAPTLLRSQALARVYDSVRRGEIDERSGRKILDDIRGLRIRLLGDRVLQDHAWRIAAALNWPDTYQAEYIALTRLQADALATADRKLAAAARAFVKTVSPADILRP
;
A
#
# COMPACT_ATOMS: atom_id res chain seq x y z
N MET A 1 6.23 17.14 6.70
CA MET A 1 5.37 15.96 6.82
C MET A 1 5.66 15.06 5.64
N THR A 2 6.21 13.86 5.85
CA THR A 2 6.57 12.92 4.79
C THR A 2 5.40 11.99 4.52
N THR A 3 5.01 11.87 3.25
CA THR A 3 3.89 11.04 2.83
C THR A 3 4.41 9.76 2.18
N PHE A 4 3.96 8.61 2.70
CA PHE A 4 4.30 7.30 2.15
C PHE A 4 3.08 6.69 1.46
N VAL A 5 3.27 6.21 0.23
CA VAL A 5 2.34 5.24 -0.35
C VAL A 5 2.70 3.86 0.17
N ILE A 6 1.70 3.10 0.62
CA ILE A 6 1.86 1.73 1.11
C ILE A 6 1.00 0.76 0.32
N ASP A 7 1.48 -0.47 0.15
CA ASP A 7 0.68 -1.56 -0.40
C ASP A 7 -0.18 -2.27 0.66
N ALA A 8 -1.05 -3.17 0.21
CA ALA A 8 -1.97 -3.89 1.08
C ALA A 8 -1.27 -4.76 2.12
N GLN A 9 -0.10 -5.35 1.81
CA GLN A 9 0.62 -6.18 2.77
C GLN A 9 1.22 -5.32 3.87
N VAL A 10 1.81 -4.17 3.52
CA VAL A 10 2.34 -3.22 4.50
C VAL A 10 1.24 -2.70 5.42
N ALA A 11 0.05 -2.40 4.90
CA ALA A 11 -1.09 -2.00 5.73
C ALA A 11 -1.50 -3.09 6.73
N ILE A 12 -1.51 -4.37 6.32
CA ILE A 12 -1.78 -5.51 7.20
C ILE A 12 -0.69 -5.62 8.27
N ASP A 13 0.59 -5.55 7.89
CA ASP A 13 1.70 -5.71 8.82
C ASP A 13 1.72 -4.59 9.88
N LEU A 14 1.44 -3.35 9.49
CA LEU A 14 1.30 -2.21 10.40
C LEU A 14 0.13 -2.42 11.38
N ALA A 15 -1.01 -2.92 10.90
CA ALA A 15 -2.18 -3.19 11.72
C ALA A 15 -1.92 -4.33 12.72
N VAL A 16 -1.34 -5.44 12.27
CA VAL A 16 -0.94 -6.58 13.11
C VAL A 16 0.08 -6.14 14.17
N GLY A 17 1.03 -5.29 13.80
CA GLY A 17 2.03 -4.74 14.71
C GLY A 17 1.51 -3.68 15.68
N GLY A 18 0.24 -3.25 15.58
CA GLY A 18 -0.30 -2.16 16.40
C GLY A 18 0.47 -0.85 16.22
N ALA A 19 0.98 -0.60 15.01
CA ALA A 19 1.92 0.48 14.75
C ALA A 19 1.28 1.86 14.98
N SER A 20 2.03 2.75 15.65
CA SER A 20 1.69 4.17 15.75
C SER A 20 2.51 4.94 14.71
N ILE A 21 1.84 5.63 13.80
CA ILE A 21 2.50 6.41 12.76
C ILE A 21 2.98 7.73 13.37
N PRO A 22 4.29 8.08 13.24
CA PRO A 22 4.81 9.35 13.71
C PRO A 22 4.00 10.54 13.15
N PRO A 23 3.77 11.61 13.93
CA PRO A 23 2.97 12.76 13.47
C PRO A 23 3.62 13.52 12.30
N GLU A 24 4.92 13.35 12.09
CA GLU A 24 5.66 13.87 10.94
C GLU A 24 5.34 13.10 9.66
N HIS A 25 4.71 11.94 9.76
CA HIS A 25 4.43 11.02 8.67
C HIS A 25 2.94 10.90 8.37
N SER A 26 2.61 10.63 7.11
CA SER A 26 1.26 10.32 6.69
C SER A 26 1.23 9.19 5.67
N LEU A 27 0.09 8.50 5.59
CA LEU A 27 -0.09 7.33 4.73
C LEU A 27 -1.10 7.63 3.61
N ALA A 28 -0.77 7.19 2.40
CA ALA A 28 -1.65 7.21 1.25
C ALA A 28 -1.66 5.85 0.54
N ALA A 29 -2.73 5.56 -0.19
CA ALA A 29 -2.79 4.40 -1.09
C ALA A 29 -3.86 4.56 -2.17
N PRO A 30 -3.78 3.81 -3.28
CA PRO A 30 -4.88 3.72 -4.22
C PRO A 30 -6.11 3.07 -3.58
N THR A 31 -7.31 3.38 -4.06
CA THR A 31 -8.58 2.82 -3.52
C THR A 31 -8.63 1.29 -3.56
N LEU A 32 -7.93 0.66 -4.52
CA LEU A 32 -7.83 -0.80 -4.64
C LEU A 32 -7.21 -1.48 -3.41
N LEU A 33 -6.44 -0.74 -2.57
CA LEU A 33 -5.83 -1.28 -1.36
C LEU A 33 -6.88 -1.93 -0.45
N ARG A 34 -8.10 -1.37 -0.38
CA ARG A 34 -9.17 -1.95 0.45
C ARG A 34 -9.53 -3.36 0.03
N SER A 35 -9.76 -3.57 -1.26
CA SER A 35 -10.14 -4.87 -1.80
C SER A 35 -8.98 -5.87 -1.68
N GLN A 36 -7.75 -5.42 -1.91
CA GLN A 36 -6.57 -6.27 -1.76
C GLN A 36 -6.32 -6.69 -0.30
N ALA A 37 -6.45 -5.77 0.66
CA ALA A 37 -6.32 -6.09 2.08
C ALA A 37 -7.42 -7.07 2.53
N LEU A 38 -8.67 -6.83 2.12
CA LEU A 38 -9.79 -7.74 2.38
C LEU A 38 -9.51 -9.15 1.84
N ALA A 39 -9.11 -9.26 0.57
CA ALA A 39 -8.84 -10.54 -0.06
C ALA A 39 -7.70 -11.30 0.64
N ARG A 40 -6.61 -10.62 1.00
CA ARG A 40 -5.47 -11.23 1.71
C ARG A 40 -5.85 -11.74 3.10
N VAL A 41 -6.56 -10.92 3.88
CA VAL A 41 -7.00 -11.32 5.22
C VAL A 41 -8.01 -12.48 5.14
N TYR A 42 -8.96 -12.42 4.20
CA TYR A 42 -9.92 -13.49 3.98
C TYR A 42 -9.23 -14.81 3.58
N ASP A 43 -8.24 -14.77 2.69
CA ASP A 43 -7.49 -15.96 2.30
C ASP A 43 -6.72 -16.57 3.49
N SER A 44 -6.14 -15.73 4.36
CA SER A 44 -5.48 -16.19 5.60
C SER A 44 -6.44 -16.91 6.54
N VAL A 45 -7.68 -16.39 6.70
CA VAL A 45 -8.75 -17.03 7.45
C VAL A 45 -9.16 -18.36 6.80
N ARG A 46 -9.36 -18.36 5.48
CA ARG A 46 -9.76 -19.55 4.72
C ARG A 46 -8.72 -20.67 4.80
N ARG A 47 -7.43 -20.31 4.84
CA ARG A 47 -6.30 -21.24 4.99
C ARG A 47 -6.08 -21.68 6.45
N GLY A 48 -6.83 -21.14 7.40
CA GLY A 48 -6.73 -21.48 8.82
C GLY A 48 -5.49 -20.91 9.52
N GLU A 49 -4.83 -19.92 8.93
CA GLU A 49 -3.65 -19.28 9.53
C GLU A 49 -4.03 -18.34 10.68
N ILE A 50 -5.23 -17.76 10.59
CA ILE A 50 -5.86 -16.95 11.64
C ILE A 50 -7.34 -17.28 11.73
N ASP A 51 -7.95 -17.07 12.89
CA ASP A 51 -9.39 -17.20 13.04
C ASP A 51 -10.14 -15.98 12.47
N GLU A 52 -11.45 -16.12 12.22
CA GLU A 52 -12.28 -15.06 11.64
C GLU A 52 -12.31 -13.78 12.49
N ARG A 53 -12.31 -13.91 13.83
CA ARG A 53 -12.33 -12.76 14.74
C ARG A 53 -11.02 -11.97 14.62
N SER A 54 -9.89 -12.67 14.57
CA SER A 54 -8.57 -12.08 14.33
C SER A 54 -8.51 -11.38 12.97
N GLY A 55 -9.03 -12.01 11.90
CA GLY A 55 -9.10 -11.39 10.58
C GLY A 55 -9.94 -10.10 10.56
N ARG A 56 -11.13 -10.11 11.17
CA ARG A 56 -11.97 -8.90 11.29
C ARG A 56 -11.27 -7.79 12.07
N LYS A 57 -10.59 -8.13 13.16
CA LYS A 57 -9.81 -7.17 13.94
C LYS A 57 -8.72 -6.50 13.10
N ILE A 58 -7.95 -7.26 12.30
CA ILE A 58 -6.93 -6.69 11.41
C ILE A 58 -7.54 -5.66 10.45
N LEU A 59 -8.69 -5.98 9.83
CA LEU A 59 -9.36 -5.07 8.90
C LEU A 59 -9.86 -3.79 9.59
N ASP A 60 -10.31 -3.89 10.85
CA ASP A 60 -10.70 -2.74 11.65
C ASP A 60 -9.48 -1.89 12.05
N ASP A 61 -8.38 -2.51 12.45
CA ASP A 61 -7.12 -1.84 12.80
C ASP A 61 -6.52 -1.08 11.60
N ILE A 62 -6.64 -1.63 10.36
CA ILE A 62 -6.24 -0.92 9.13
C ILE A 62 -6.99 0.41 8.98
N ARG A 63 -8.26 0.49 9.38
CA ARG A 63 -9.01 1.76 9.34
C ARG A 63 -8.44 2.78 10.33
N GLY A 64 -7.89 2.30 11.44
CA GLY A 64 -7.21 3.11 12.46
C GLY A 64 -5.93 3.79 11.95
N LEU A 65 -5.31 3.26 10.90
CA LEU A 65 -4.08 3.83 10.30
C LEU A 65 -4.31 5.16 9.54
N ARG A 66 -5.56 5.61 9.37
CA ARG A 66 -5.92 6.87 8.70
C ARG A 66 -5.30 7.04 7.30
N ILE A 67 -5.21 5.94 6.54
CA ILE A 67 -4.67 5.95 5.18
C ILE A 67 -5.58 6.78 4.27
N ARG A 68 -5.01 7.78 3.60
CA ARG A 68 -5.71 8.56 2.57
C ARG A 68 -5.84 7.74 1.30
N LEU A 69 -7.07 7.47 0.88
CA LEU A 69 -7.35 6.67 -0.32
C LEU A 69 -7.68 7.53 -1.52
N LEU A 70 -7.02 7.28 -2.64
CA LEU A 70 -7.10 8.09 -3.87
C LEU A 70 -7.33 7.19 -5.08
N GLY A 71 -8.16 7.63 -6.02
CA GLY A 71 -8.65 6.76 -7.11
C GLY A 71 -9.29 7.54 -8.24
N ASP A 72 -8.87 8.78 -8.45
CA ASP A 72 -9.41 9.62 -9.51
C ASP A 72 -8.93 9.21 -10.91
N ARG A 73 -9.52 9.81 -11.94
CA ARG A 73 -9.21 9.51 -13.34
C ARG A 73 -7.75 9.85 -13.69
N VAL A 74 -7.16 10.86 -13.06
CA VAL A 74 -5.76 11.25 -13.31
C VAL A 74 -4.82 10.16 -12.81
N LEU A 75 -5.08 9.60 -11.62
CA LEU A 75 -4.32 8.47 -11.11
C LEU A 75 -4.36 7.27 -12.08
N GLN A 76 -5.56 6.93 -12.57
CA GLN A 76 -5.76 5.80 -13.48
C GLN A 76 -5.04 5.99 -14.83
N ASP A 77 -5.11 7.20 -15.41
CA ASP A 77 -4.39 7.53 -16.65
C ASP A 77 -2.85 7.37 -16.48
N HIS A 78 -2.32 7.78 -15.32
CA HIS A 78 -0.89 7.61 -15.02
C HIS A 78 -0.51 6.14 -14.78
N ALA A 79 -1.34 5.38 -14.07
CA ALA A 79 -1.13 3.96 -13.84
C ALA A 79 -1.11 3.18 -15.16
N TRP A 80 -2.01 3.50 -16.09
CA TRP A 80 -2.03 2.92 -17.43
C TRP A 80 -0.69 3.11 -18.17
N ARG A 81 -0.18 4.35 -18.19
CA ARG A 81 1.08 4.67 -18.86
C ARG A 81 2.27 3.93 -18.24
N ILE A 82 2.30 3.81 -16.91
CA ILE A 82 3.36 3.09 -16.19
C ILE A 82 3.29 1.59 -16.49
N ALA A 83 2.10 0.99 -16.44
CA ALA A 83 1.91 -0.44 -16.76
C ALA A 83 2.33 -0.75 -18.20
N ALA A 84 1.95 0.10 -19.17
CA ALA A 84 2.36 -0.02 -20.55
C ALA A 84 3.88 0.10 -20.72
N ALA A 85 4.53 1.07 -20.05
CA ALA A 85 5.99 1.25 -20.09
C ALA A 85 6.76 0.07 -19.49
N LEU A 86 6.19 -0.59 -18.48
CA LEU A 86 6.76 -1.78 -17.83
C LEU A 86 6.36 -3.10 -18.50
N ASN A 87 5.52 -3.05 -19.54
CA ASN A 87 4.91 -4.23 -20.17
C ASN A 87 4.25 -5.17 -19.15
N TRP A 88 3.51 -4.60 -18.20
CA TRP A 88 2.81 -5.35 -17.16
C TRP A 88 1.44 -5.84 -17.62
N PRO A 89 0.96 -6.98 -17.08
CA PRO A 89 -0.31 -7.59 -17.50
C PRO A 89 -1.54 -6.85 -16.96
N ASP A 90 -1.38 -6.02 -15.94
CA ASP A 90 -2.45 -5.23 -15.31
C ASP A 90 -1.91 -3.92 -14.73
N THR A 91 -2.80 -3.09 -14.18
CA THR A 91 -2.49 -1.78 -13.60
C THR A 91 -2.37 -1.77 -12.09
N TYR A 92 -2.61 -2.89 -11.40
CA TYR A 92 -2.78 -2.90 -9.94
C TYR A 92 -1.53 -2.42 -9.21
N GLN A 93 -0.37 -2.94 -9.60
CA GLN A 93 0.90 -2.49 -9.04
C GLN A 93 1.28 -1.09 -9.55
N ALA A 94 0.86 -0.73 -10.77
CA ALA A 94 1.18 0.56 -11.37
C ALA A 94 0.46 1.73 -10.68
N GLU A 95 -0.73 1.51 -10.11
CA GLU A 95 -1.44 2.54 -9.34
C GLU A 95 -0.66 3.00 -8.10
N TYR A 96 0.07 2.10 -7.42
CA TYR A 96 0.93 2.49 -6.29
C TYR A 96 2.07 3.40 -6.74
N ILE A 97 2.71 3.08 -7.87
CA ILE A 97 3.79 3.88 -8.44
C ILE A 97 3.24 5.24 -8.91
N ALA A 98 2.11 5.24 -9.61
CA ALA A 98 1.45 6.43 -10.11
C ALA A 98 1.07 7.38 -8.96
N LEU A 99 0.44 6.84 -7.90
CA LEU A 99 0.04 7.65 -6.76
C LEU A 99 1.26 8.23 -6.05
N THR A 100 2.32 7.43 -5.89
CA THR A 100 3.56 7.90 -5.27
C THR A 100 4.11 9.08 -6.05
N ARG A 101 4.17 8.97 -7.37
CA ARG A 101 4.68 10.04 -8.25
C ARG A 101 3.86 11.32 -8.18
N LEU A 102 2.55 11.21 -7.95
CA LEU A 102 1.63 12.35 -7.97
C LEU A 102 1.52 13.07 -6.61
N GLN A 103 1.51 12.33 -5.50
CA GLN A 103 1.07 12.86 -4.21
C GLN A 103 1.87 12.37 -2.99
N ALA A 104 3.01 11.69 -3.16
CA ALA A 104 3.79 11.20 -2.03
C ALA A 104 5.31 11.31 -2.23
N ASP A 105 6.05 11.17 -1.13
CA ASP A 105 7.51 11.29 -1.12
C ASP A 105 8.22 9.96 -1.41
N ALA A 106 7.59 8.83 -1.04
CA ALA A 106 8.14 7.50 -1.28
C ALA A 106 7.07 6.39 -1.32
N LEU A 107 7.39 5.32 -2.04
CA LEU A 107 6.69 4.05 -1.99
C LEU A 107 7.36 3.15 -0.93
N ALA A 108 6.63 2.81 0.12
CA ALA A 108 7.07 1.88 1.15
C ALA A 108 6.45 0.50 0.90
N THR A 109 7.28 -0.46 0.51
CA THR A 109 6.84 -1.82 0.15
C THR A 109 7.91 -2.85 0.51
N ALA A 110 7.47 -4.01 1.01
CA ALA A 110 8.34 -5.18 1.20
C ALA A 110 8.44 -6.05 -0.07
N ASP A 111 7.59 -5.82 -1.08
CA ASP A 111 7.65 -6.54 -2.35
C ASP A 111 8.87 -6.07 -3.16
N ARG A 112 9.89 -6.92 -3.22
CA ARG A 112 11.15 -6.64 -3.92
C ARG A 112 10.95 -6.42 -5.42
N LYS A 113 9.98 -7.09 -6.04
CA LYS A 113 9.70 -6.93 -7.48
C LYS A 113 9.06 -5.58 -7.74
N LEU A 114 8.06 -5.21 -6.94
CA LEU A 114 7.45 -3.89 -7.01
C LEU A 114 8.48 -2.78 -6.74
N ALA A 115 9.28 -2.91 -5.68
CA ALA A 115 10.33 -1.93 -5.36
C ALA A 115 11.36 -1.79 -6.49
N ALA A 116 11.78 -2.90 -7.11
CA ALA A 116 12.73 -2.85 -8.22
C ALA A 116 12.18 -2.11 -9.44
N ALA A 117 10.93 -2.39 -9.83
CA ALA A 117 10.30 -1.72 -10.95
C ALA A 117 10.00 -0.23 -10.65
N ALA A 118 9.56 0.07 -9.43
CA ALA A 118 9.18 1.43 -9.02
C ALA A 118 10.38 2.40 -8.95
N ARG A 119 11.60 1.90 -8.71
CA ARG A 119 12.83 2.73 -8.64
C ARG A 119 13.11 3.54 -9.91
N ALA A 120 12.59 3.13 -11.06
CA ALA A 120 12.68 3.92 -12.29
C ALA A 120 11.79 5.18 -12.30
N PHE A 121 10.80 5.26 -11.39
CA PHE A 121 9.78 6.30 -11.39
C PHE A 121 9.72 7.11 -10.09
N VAL A 122 10.00 6.47 -8.95
CA VAL A 122 9.80 7.04 -7.61
C VAL A 122 10.83 6.52 -6.61
N LYS A 123 11.01 7.23 -5.50
CA LYS A 123 11.78 6.75 -4.34
C LYS A 123 11.08 5.54 -3.72
N THR A 124 11.83 4.47 -3.47
CA THR A 124 11.35 3.29 -2.74
C THR A 124 12.08 3.17 -1.41
N VAL A 125 11.35 2.87 -0.35
CA VAL A 125 11.89 2.72 1.01
C VAL A 125 11.42 1.42 1.65
N SER A 126 12.07 1.03 2.75
CA SER A 126 11.59 -0.09 3.57
C SER A 126 10.35 0.35 4.34
N PRO A 127 9.36 -0.54 4.57
CA PRO A 127 8.24 -0.24 5.47
C PRO A 127 8.67 0.18 6.88
N ALA A 128 9.85 -0.25 7.33
CA ALA A 128 10.41 0.17 8.62
C ALA A 128 10.68 1.69 8.70
N ASP A 129 10.89 2.36 7.56
CA ASP A 129 11.15 3.80 7.52
C ASP A 129 9.89 4.63 7.80
N ILE A 130 8.69 4.04 7.70
CA ILE A 130 7.42 4.69 8.09
C ILE A 130 7.43 5.01 9.60
N LEU A 131 8.11 4.22 10.42
CA LEU A 131 8.08 4.33 11.88
C LEU A 131 9.26 5.12 12.45
N ARG A 132 10.17 5.60 11.61
CA ARG A 132 11.36 6.36 12.01
C ARG A 132 11.10 7.86 11.79
N PRO A 133 11.28 8.75 12.78
CA PRO A 133 11.12 10.19 12.61
C PRO A 133 12.11 10.80 11.61
#